data_AF-A0A661H368-F1
#
_entry.id   AF-A0A661H368-F1
#
_cell.length_a   1.000
_cell.length_b   1.000
_cell.length_c   1.000
_cell.angle_alpha   90.00
_cell.angle_beta   90.00
_cell.angle_gamma   90.00
#
_symmetry.space_group_name_H-M   'P 1'
#
loop_
_entity.id
_entity.type
_entity.pdbx_description
1 polymer ?
#
loop_
_entity_poly.entity_id
_entity_poly.type
_entity_poly.pdbx_seq_one_letter_code
_entity_poly.pdbx_strand_id
1 'polypeptide(L)'
;DFRDAPIPLFNEDGGCLMHRQASFITNFFPEGVEAGVDYNVFAFPGADQQGALIAGELAAVFEDRPEVRAWIANFISEDTQCAQGAIEGVQRISPNVNVSTTCYADAIVATAAGTISEALKADTARFDASDLMPSAVGGGSFWTGMVDYTRDGQSSRDAVLAAIDASWPSE
;
A
#
# COMPACT_ATOMS: atom_id res chain seq x y z
N ASP A 1 11.43 13.17 -3.16
CA ASP A 1 11.25 11.86 -2.47
C ASP A 1 9.77 11.47 -2.54
N PHE A 2 9.36 10.21 -2.33
CA PHE A 2 7.92 9.89 -2.26
C PHE A 2 7.24 10.59 -1.08
N ARG A 3 8.01 10.86 -0.02
CA ARG A 3 7.55 11.58 1.18
C ARG A 3 7.17 13.04 0.91
N ASP A 4 7.74 13.63 -0.14
CA ASP A 4 7.45 15.02 -0.53
C ASP A 4 6.23 15.11 -1.47
N ALA A 5 5.82 13.98 -2.06
CA ALA A 5 4.74 13.94 -3.04
C ALA A 5 3.37 14.45 -2.54
N PRO A 6 2.98 14.32 -1.26
CA PRO A 6 1.72 14.89 -0.77
C PRO A 6 1.80 16.36 -0.38
N ILE A 7 2.98 16.99 -0.28
CA ILE A 7 3.13 18.40 0.14
C ILE A 7 2.19 19.35 -0.64
N PRO A 8 2.03 19.22 -1.98
CA PRO A 8 1.14 20.11 -2.73
C PRO A 8 -0.36 20.01 -2.37
N LEU A 9 -0.79 19.02 -1.57
CA LEU A 9 -2.15 18.98 -1.02
C LEU A 9 -2.40 20.09 0.00
N PHE A 10 -1.35 20.58 0.67
CA PHE A 10 -1.43 21.48 1.81
C PHE A 10 -0.94 22.90 1.51
N ASN A 11 -0.57 23.18 0.24
CA ASN A 11 -0.15 24.52 -0.16
C ASN A 11 -1.36 25.46 -0.25
N GLU A 12 -1.28 26.62 0.41
CA GLU A 12 -2.35 27.64 0.36
C GLU A 12 -2.62 28.16 -1.05
N ASP A 13 -1.58 28.26 -1.89
CA ASP A 13 -1.68 28.69 -3.30
C ASP A 13 -2.21 27.57 -4.23
N GLY A 14 -2.51 26.40 -3.66
CA GLY A 14 -2.89 25.19 -4.39
C GLY A 14 -1.69 24.40 -4.94
N GLY A 15 -1.97 23.16 -5.35
CA GLY A 15 -0.97 22.27 -5.94
C GLY A 15 -1.58 21.01 -6.52
N CYS A 16 -2.26 20.22 -5.69
CA CYS A 16 -3.11 19.13 -6.14
C CYS A 16 -4.32 18.95 -5.21
N LEU A 17 -5.41 18.37 -5.72
CA LEU A 17 -6.63 18.11 -4.94
C LEU A 17 -6.64 16.70 -4.32
N MET A 18 -5.93 15.76 -4.94
CA MET A 18 -5.93 14.34 -4.57
C MET A 18 -4.53 13.77 -4.73
N HIS A 19 -4.18 12.85 -3.84
CA HIS A 19 -2.94 12.08 -3.89
C HIS A 19 -3.26 10.59 -3.75
N ARG A 20 -2.68 9.75 -4.63
CA ARG A 20 -2.85 8.30 -4.59
C ARG A 20 -1.57 7.66 -4.03
N GLN A 21 -1.66 7.08 -2.84
CA GLN A 21 -0.55 6.38 -2.19
C GLN A 21 -1.08 5.39 -1.14
N ALA A 22 -0.21 4.48 -0.68
CA ALA A 22 -0.48 3.58 0.45
C ALA A 22 -0.80 4.33 1.75
N SER A 23 -1.48 3.66 2.69
CA SER A 23 -2.01 4.23 3.94
C SER A 23 -0.96 4.96 4.79
N PHE A 24 0.29 4.47 4.79
CA PHE A 24 1.37 5.05 5.61
C PHE A 24 1.76 6.48 5.22
N ILE A 25 1.31 6.99 4.07
CA ILE A 25 1.72 8.31 3.59
C ILE A 25 1.33 9.44 4.54
N THR A 26 0.28 9.25 5.34
CA THR A 26 -0.22 10.20 6.35
C THR A 26 0.83 10.52 7.42
N ASN A 27 1.75 9.59 7.72
CA ASN A 27 2.86 9.81 8.65
C ASN A 27 3.88 10.84 8.15
N PHE A 28 3.79 11.25 6.88
CA PHE A 28 4.66 12.27 6.27
C PHE A 28 3.92 13.59 5.99
N PHE A 29 2.67 13.72 6.43
CA PHE A 29 1.95 14.97 6.30
C PHE A 29 2.52 16.03 7.27
N PRO A 30 2.35 17.33 6.96
CA PRO A 30 2.81 18.40 7.84
C PRO A 30 2.24 18.26 9.26
N GLU A 31 2.99 18.68 10.27
CA GLU A 31 2.47 18.70 11.63
C GLU A 31 1.25 19.62 11.75
N GLY A 32 0.28 19.21 12.57
CA GLY A 32 -0.90 20.02 12.87
C GLY A 32 -2.07 19.89 11.89
N VAL A 33 -1.94 19.08 10.83
CA VAL A 33 -3.08 18.76 9.96
C VAL A 33 -3.97 17.69 10.59
N GLU A 34 -5.29 17.86 10.48
CA GLU A 34 -6.29 17.00 11.11
C GLU A 34 -7.13 16.24 10.07
N ALA A 35 -7.23 14.91 10.26
CA ALA A 35 -8.09 14.05 9.44
C ALA A 35 -9.57 14.45 9.58
N GLY A 36 -10.28 14.53 8.46
CA GLY A 36 -11.67 14.97 8.40
C GLY A 36 -11.87 16.49 8.41
N VAL A 37 -10.81 17.26 8.67
CA VAL A 37 -10.80 18.73 8.60
C VAL A 37 -9.95 19.19 7.41
N ASP A 38 -8.67 18.84 7.41
CA ASP A 38 -7.70 19.28 6.40
C ASP A 38 -7.51 18.26 5.27
N TYR A 39 -7.74 16.97 5.56
CA TYR A 39 -7.65 15.90 4.57
C TYR A 39 -8.62 14.75 4.85
N ASN A 40 -8.89 13.93 3.85
CA ASN A 40 -9.67 12.70 4.01
C ASN A 40 -9.17 11.61 3.03
N VAL A 41 -9.58 10.37 3.25
CA VAL A 41 -9.28 9.24 2.36
C VAL A 41 -10.55 8.59 1.83
N PHE A 42 -10.41 7.96 0.67
CA PHE A 42 -11.45 7.13 0.07
C PHE A 42 -10.78 6.09 -0.83
N ALA A 43 -11.50 4.99 -1.10
CA ALA A 43 -11.01 3.97 -2.02
C ALA A 43 -10.79 4.57 -3.41
N PHE A 44 -9.64 4.28 -4.03
CA PHE A 44 -9.35 4.78 -5.37
C PHE A 44 -10.41 4.27 -6.35
N PRO A 45 -11.03 5.14 -7.18
CA PRO A 45 -12.07 4.73 -8.10
C PRO A 45 -11.54 3.70 -9.10
N GLY A 46 -12.12 2.51 -9.10
CA GLY A 46 -11.85 1.50 -10.11
C GLY A 46 -12.48 1.89 -11.45
N ALA A 47 -11.87 1.44 -12.55
CA ALA A 47 -12.50 1.48 -13.87
C ALA A 47 -13.46 0.29 -14.02
N ASP A 48 -12.96 -0.84 -14.53
CA ASP A 48 -13.76 -2.05 -14.80
C ASP A 48 -13.59 -3.16 -13.76
N GLN A 49 -12.57 -3.06 -12.90
CA GLN A 49 -12.30 -3.99 -11.82
C GLN A 49 -12.47 -3.29 -10.48
N GLN A 50 -13.30 -3.89 -9.62
CA GLN A 50 -13.47 -3.46 -8.23
C GLN A 50 -12.61 -4.34 -7.33
N GLY A 51 -11.92 -3.73 -6.37
CA GLY A 51 -11.02 -4.43 -5.46
C GLY A 51 -10.05 -3.49 -4.77
N ALA A 52 -9.17 -4.06 -3.95
CA ALA A 52 -8.09 -3.34 -3.29
C ALA A 52 -6.74 -3.77 -3.88
N LEU A 53 -5.92 -2.80 -4.28
CA LEU A 53 -4.50 -3.02 -4.56
C LEU A 53 -3.76 -3.01 -3.21
N ILE A 54 -3.03 -4.08 -2.91
CA ILE A 54 -2.30 -4.21 -1.66
C ILE A 54 -0.80 -4.43 -1.93
N ALA A 55 0.00 -4.04 -0.97
CA ALA A 55 1.37 -4.51 -0.79
C ALA A 55 1.51 -4.87 0.69
N GLY A 56 2.60 -5.53 1.09
CA GLY A 56 2.77 -5.85 2.50
C GLY A 56 4.10 -6.47 2.84
N GLU A 57 4.40 -6.48 4.14
CA GLU A 57 5.59 -7.14 4.65
C GLU A 57 5.34 -8.63 4.86
N LEU A 58 6.35 -9.42 4.52
CA LEU A 58 6.35 -10.87 4.68
C LEU A 58 7.33 -11.26 5.78
N ALA A 59 6.94 -12.20 6.64
CA ALA A 59 7.85 -12.84 7.57
C ALA A 59 8.31 -14.18 6.99
N ALA A 60 9.63 -14.38 6.88
CA ALA A 60 10.23 -15.65 6.45
C ALA A 60 10.87 -16.37 7.63
N VAL A 61 10.57 -17.66 7.76
CA VAL A 61 11.18 -18.53 8.78
C VAL A 61 12.35 -19.26 8.15
N PHE A 62 13.57 -18.96 8.61
CA PHE A 62 14.80 -19.60 8.12
C PHE A 62 15.11 -20.93 8.81
N GLU A 63 14.61 -21.12 10.03
CA GLU A 63 14.86 -22.31 10.84
C GLU A 63 13.59 -22.69 11.60
N ASP A 64 13.17 -23.93 11.44
CA ASP A 64 11.85 -24.39 11.86
C ASP A 64 11.87 -24.90 13.31
N ARG A 65 11.72 -23.97 14.25
CA ARG A 65 11.77 -24.25 15.70
C ARG A 65 10.44 -23.96 16.40
N PRO A 66 10.10 -24.72 17.46
CA PRO A 66 8.87 -24.50 18.23
C PRO A 66 8.68 -23.06 18.69
N GLU A 67 9.73 -22.39 19.16
CA GLU A 67 9.69 -21.00 19.62
C GLU A 67 9.43 -19.99 18.50
N VAL A 68 9.94 -20.25 17.29
CA VAL A 68 9.71 -19.38 16.12
C VAL A 68 8.26 -19.50 15.65
N ARG A 69 7.73 -20.74 15.59
CA ARG A 69 6.32 -20.98 15.27
C ARG A 69 5.39 -20.31 16.29
N ALA A 70 5.70 -20.44 17.58
CA ALA A 70 4.93 -19.80 18.65
C ALA A 70 4.92 -18.28 18.51
N TRP A 71 6.08 -17.67 18.19
CA TRP A 71 6.16 -16.23 17.96
C TRP A 71 5.32 -15.80 16.74
N ILE A 72 5.44 -16.48 15.60
CA ILE A 72 4.65 -16.18 14.39
C ILE A 72 3.16 -16.31 14.70
N ALA A 73 2.73 -17.41 15.32
CA ALA A 73 1.32 -17.64 15.67
C ALA A 73 0.76 -16.55 16.58
N ASN A 74 1.54 -16.11 17.56
CA ASN A 74 1.15 -14.98 18.41
C ASN A 74 1.13 -13.67 17.61
N PHE A 75 2.16 -13.38 16.83
CA PHE A 75 2.27 -12.16 16.05
C PHE A 75 1.10 -11.96 15.08
N ILE A 76 0.67 -13.01 14.39
CA ILE A 76 -0.45 -12.95 13.44
C ILE A 76 -1.84 -13.11 14.08
N SER A 77 -1.90 -13.33 15.39
CA SER A 77 -3.17 -13.48 16.11
C SER A 77 -4.01 -12.21 16.03
N GLU A 78 -5.34 -12.38 16.09
CA GLU A 78 -6.29 -11.27 16.11
C GLU A 78 -6.00 -10.30 17.27
N ASP A 79 -5.80 -10.83 18.48
CA ASP A 79 -5.51 -10.02 19.67
C ASP A 79 -4.24 -9.18 19.51
N THR A 80 -3.16 -9.77 19.01
CA THR A 80 -1.89 -9.04 18.83
C THR A 80 -2.01 -8.00 17.72
N GLN A 81 -2.63 -8.34 16.59
CA GLN A 81 -2.83 -7.38 15.50
C GLN A 81 -3.78 -6.25 15.89
N CYS A 82 -4.83 -6.53 16.67
CA CYS A 82 -5.72 -5.53 17.22
C CYS A 82 -4.97 -4.59 18.18
N ALA A 83 -4.15 -5.14 19.08
CA ALA A 83 -3.32 -4.36 19.99
C ALA A 83 -2.31 -3.47 19.25
N GLN A 84 -1.76 -3.93 18.12
CA GLN A 84 -0.87 -3.12 17.27
C GLN A 84 -1.62 -1.96 16.58
N GLY A 85 -2.83 -2.20 16.08
CA GLY A 85 -3.65 -1.14 15.48
C GLY A 85 -4.03 -0.04 16.48
N ALA A 86 -4.10 -0.36 17.77
CA ALA A 86 -4.44 0.59 18.82
C ALA A 86 -3.28 1.53 19.20
N ILE A 87 -2.08 1.34 18.64
CA ILE A 87 -0.93 2.21 18.89
C ILE A 87 -1.04 3.46 18.01
N GLU A 88 -1.02 4.64 18.64
CA GLU A 88 -1.04 5.91 17.92
C GLU A 88 0.15 6.05 16.95
N GLY A 89 -0.12 6.56 15.74
CA GLY A 89 0.88 6.73 14.68
C GLY A 89 1.20 5.47 13.87
N VAL A 90 0.64 4.31 14.22
CA VAL A 90 0.78 3.09 13.41
C VAL A 90 -0.21 3.13 12.25
N GLN A 91 0.32 3.09 11.02
CA GLN A 91 -0.45 3.09 9.78
C GLN A 91 -0.51 1.70 9.10
N ARG A 92 -0.03 0.67 9.80
CA ARG A 92 -0.03 -0.73 9.34
C ARG A 92 -1.45 -1.29 9.44
N ILE A 93 -1.86 -2.02 8.41
CA ILE A 93 -3.15 -2.72 8.37
C ILE A 93 -2.90 -4.22 8.48
N SER A 94 -3.64 -4.89 9.35
CA SER A 94 -3.57 -6.34 9.51
C SER A 94 -4.16 -7.05 8.28
N PRO A 95 -3.49 -8.07 7.72
CA PRO A 95 -4.09 -8.93 6.71
C PRO A 95 -5.07 -9.95 7.30
N ASN A 96 -5.14 -10.08 8.64
CA ASN A 96 -6.10 -10.95 9.31
C ASN A 96 -7.49 -10.29 9.30
N VAL A 97 -8.37 -10.82 8.44
CA VAL A 97 -9.73 -10.30 8.18
C VAL A 97 -10.71 -10.37 9.36
N ASN A 98 -10.29 -10.99 10.48
CA ASN A 98 -11.05 -11.03 11.73
C ASN A 98 -10.75 -9.81 12.63
N VAL A 99 -9.64 -9.09 12.39
CA VAL A 99 -9.32 -7.87 13.15
C VAL A 99 -10.35 -6.79 12.81
N SER A 100 -11.09 -6.34 13.82
CA SER A 100 -12.10 -5.29 13.69
C SER A 100 -11.48 -3.94 13.31
N THR A 101 -12.17 -3.14 12.50
CA THR A 101 -11.77 -1.76 12.21
C THR A 101 -11.76 -0.88 13.46
N THR A 102 -12.49 -1.26 14.51
CA THR A 102 -12.48 -0.59 15.82
C THR A 102 -11.18 -0.77 16.60
N CYS A 103 -10.29 -1.66 16.15
CA CYS A 103 -8.97 -1.84 16.76
C CYS A 103 -7.99 -0.72 16.41
N TYR A 104 -8.23 0.02 15.32
CA TYR A 104 -7.30 1.04 14.85
C TYR A 104 -7.57 2.37 15.54
N ALA A 105 -6.54 2.94 16.17
CA ALA A 105 -6.65 4.24 16.83
C ALA A 105 -6.86 5.38 15.82
N ASP A 106 -6.28 5.26 14.63
CA ASP A 106 -6.40 6.23 13.54
C ASP A 106 -7.63 5.89 12.65
N ALA A 107 -8.54 6.85 12.50
CA ALA A 107 -9.77 6.71 11.72
C ALA A 107 -9.52 6.52 10.21
N ILE A 108 -8.43 7.08 9.69
CA ILE A 108 -8.00 6.93 8.30
C ILE A 108 -7.52 5.49 8.07
N VAL A 109 -6.72 4.96 9.01
CA VAL A 109 -6.30 3.55 8.98
C VAL A 109 -7.50 2.61 9.12
N ALA A 110 -8.44 2.91 10.02
CA ALA A 110 -9.65 2.12 10.21
C ALA A 110 -10.49 2.03 8.91
N THR A 111 -10.60 3.13 8.17
CA THR A 111 -11.31 3.19 6.89
C THR A 111 -10.61 2.34 5.83
N ALA A 112 -9.29 2.50 5.68
CA ALA A 112 -8.50 1.70 4.75
C ALA A 112 -8.53 0.19 5.10
N ALA A 113 -8.47 -0.14 6.40
CA ALA A 113 -8.58 -1.52 6.89
C ALA A 113 -9.94 -2.14 6.56
N GLY A 114 -11.03 -1.37 6.65
CA GLY A 114 -12.36 -1.79 6.20
C GLY A 114 -12.37 -2.16 4.73
N THR A 115 -11.91 -1.25 3.86
CA THR A 115 -11.83 -1.48 2.41
C THR A 115 -10.99 -2.71 2.06
N ILE A 116 -9.81 -2.87 2.69
CA ILE A 116 -8.94 -4.02 2.45
C ILE A 116 -9.58 -5.31 2.97
N SER A 117 -10.17 -5.30 4.17
CA SER A 117 -10.82 -6.49 4.73
C SER A 117 -12.01 -6.95 3.88
N GLU A 118 -12.80 -6.02 3.36
CA GLU A 118 -13.92 -6.33 2.44
C GLU A 118 -13.39 -6.95 1.15
N ALA A 119 -12.35 -6.37 0.56
CA ALA A 119 -11.73 -6.89 -0.66
C ALA A 119 -11.10 -8.29 -0.46
N LEU A 120 -10.46 -8.53 0.70
CA LEU A 120 -9.92 -9.86 1.03
C LEU A 120 -11.04 -10.90 1.21
N LYS A 121 -12.12 -10.55 1.91
CA LYS A 121 -13.29 -11.44 2.10
C LYS A 121 -14.00 -11.74 0.77
N ALA A 122 -14.02 -10.78 -0.15
CA ALA A 122 -14.63 -10.92 -1.47
C ALA A 122 -13.69 -11.54 -2.53
N ASP A 123 -12.45 -11.89 -2.16
CA ASP A 123 -11.41 -12.34 -3.10
C ASP A 123 -11.16 -11.37 -4.27
N THR A 124 -11.20 -10.07 -3.99
CA THR A 124 -10.91 -8.99 -4.95
C THR A 124 -9.66 -8.18 -4.59
N ALA A 125 -8.99 -8.50 -3.49
CA ALA A 125 -7.68 -7.93 -3.17
C ALA A 125 -6.59 -8.55 -4.06
N ARG A 126 -5.71 -7.72 -4.64
CA ARG A 126 -4.58 -8.17 -5.46
C ARG A 126 -3.30 -7.47 -5.02
N PHE A 127 -2.19 -8.20 -4.99
CA PHE A 127 -0.88 -7.58 -4.79
C PHE A 127 -0.56 -6.62 -5.93
N ASP A 128 0.20 -5.57 -5.64
CA ASP A 128 0.77 -4.72 -6.67
C ASP A 128 1.50 -5.58 -7.69
N ALA A 129 1.22 -5.35 -8.98
CA ALA A 129 1.77 -6.19 -10.03
C ALA A 129 3.30 -6.15 -10.03
N SER A 130 3.90 -5.01 -9.68
CA SER A 130 5.36 -4.87 -9.60
C SER A 130 5.96 -5.70 -8.46
N ASP A 131 5.24 -5.90 -7.35
CA ASP A 131 5.67 -6.76 -6.24
C ASP A 131 5.59 -8.26 -6.61
N LEU A 132 4.72 -8.63 -7.56
CA LEU A 132 4.60 -10.01 -8.06
C LEU A 132 5.60 -10.34 -9.18
N MET A 133 6.22 -9.32 -9.79
CA MET A 133 7.22 -9.51 -10.84
C MET A 133 8.55 -9.99 -10.24
N PRO A 134 9.42 -10.66 -11.03
CA PRO A 134 10.81 -10.88 -10.62
C PRO A 134 11.46 -9.55 -10.21
N SER A 135 12.32 -9.58 -9.19
CA SER A 135 12.92 -8.34 -8.63
C SER A 135 13.62 -7.47 -9.68
N ALA A 136 14.30 -8.09 -10.66
CA ALA A 136 14.96 -7.39 -11.77
C ALA A 136 13.97 -6.67 -12.71
N VAL A 137 12.72 -7.09 -12.72
CA VAL A 137 11.64 -6.51 -13.51
C VAL A 137 10.87 -5.49 -12.66
N GLY A 138 10.22 -5.92 -11.58
CA GLY A 138 9.36 -5.07 -10.75
C GLY A 138 10.07 -3.84 -10.19
N GLY A 139 11.18 -4.07 -9.49
CA GLY A 139 12.05 -3.00 -8.96
C GLY A 139 13.08 -2.47 -9.96
N GLY A 140 13.10 -2.99 -11.19
CA GLY A 140 14.08 -2.64 -12.22
C GLY A 140 13.42 -1.99 -13.43
N SER A 141 13.21 -2.79 -14.48
CA SER A 141 12.69 -2.30 -15.76
C SER A 141 11.28 -1.70 -15.66
N PHE A 142 10.38 -2.31 -14.88
CA PHE A 142 9.02 -1.80 -14.66
C PHE A 142 9.05 -0.44 -13.95
N TRP A 143 9.75 -0.35 -12.81
CA TRP A 143 9.92 0.90 -12.07
C TRP A 143 10.48 2.02 -12.96
N THR A 144 11.59 1.75 -13.63
CA THR A 144 12.24 2.72 -14.52
C THR A 144 11.32 3.11 -15.68
N GLY A 145 10.68 2.12 -16.30
CA GLY A 145 9.76 2.32 -17.40
C GLY A 145 8.55 3.18 -17.03
N MET A 146 7.97 3.03 -15.84
CA MET A 146 6.84 3.86 -15.40
C MET A 146 7.26 5.32 -15.13
N VAL A 147 8.49 5.54 -14.64
CA VAL A 147 9.06 6.89 -14.49
C VAL A 147 9.27 7.53 -15.87
N ASP A 148 9.87 6.79 -16.81
CA ASP A 148 10.09 7.25 -18.18
C ASP A 148 8.76 7.54 -18.87
N TYR A 149 7.76 6.68 -18.71
CA TYR A 149 6.42 6.88 -19.26
C TYR A 149 5.76 8.16 -18.73
N THR A 150 5.90 8.41 -17.43
CA THR A 150 5.36 9.63 -16.80
C THR A 150 6.05 10.89 -17.34
N ARG A 151 7.36 10.81 -17.61
CA ARG A 151 8.16 11.93 -18.15
C ARG A 151 7.89 12.18 -19.63
N ASP A 152 7.90 11.12 -20.44
CA ASP A 152 7.92 11.18 -21.90
C ASP A 152 6.52 11.08 -22.52
N GLY A 153 5.53 10.67 -21.71
CA GLY A 153 4.12 10.66 -22.07
C GLY A 153 3.71 9.49 -22.99
N GLN A 154 2.48 9.58 -23.50
CA GLN A 154 1.78 8.49 -24.19
C GLN A 154 2.55 7.85 -25.35
N SER A 155 3.36 8.63 -26.07
CA SER A 155 4.13 8.14 -27.23
C SER A 155 5.22 7.14 -26.84
N SER A 156 5.70 7.17 -25.60
CA SER A 156 6.71 6.23 -25.09
C SER A 156 6.12 4.88 -24.68
N ARG A 157 4.79 4.76 -24.54
CA ARG A 157 4.10 3.59 -23.98
C ARG A 157 4.60 2.28 -24.58
N ASP A 158 4.56 2.14 -25.90
CA ASP A 158 4.82 0.87 -26.56
C ASP A 158 6.30 0.45 -26.42
N ALA A 159 7.21 1.43 -26.45
CA ALA A 159 8.62 1.18 -26.23
C ALA A 159 8.91 0.78 -24.78
N VAL A 160 8.28 1.46 -23.80
CA VAL A 160 8.37 1.12 -22.38
C VAL A 160 7.86 -0.30 -22.13
N LEU A 161 6.67 -0.64 -22.64
CA LEU A 161 6.09 -1.97 -22.45
C LEU A 161 6.96 -3.06 -23.09
N ALA A 162 7.48 -2.84 -24.30
CA ALA A 162 8.37 -3.78 -24.96
C ALA A 162 9.69 -3.98 -24.20
N ALA A 163 10.24 -2.91 -23.63
CA ALA A 163 11.47 -2.98 -22.82
C ALA A 163 11.26 -3.73 -21.51
N ILE A 164 10.11 -3.51 -20.86
CA ILE A 164 9.72 -4.27 -19.66
C ILE A 164 9.59 -5.74 -20.06
N ASP A 165 8.78 -6.08 -21.08
CA ASP A 165 8.54 -7.46 -21.53
C ASP A 165 9.84 -8.23 -21.86
N ALA A 166 10.76 -7.59 -22.58
CA ALA A 166 12.05 -8.16 -22.95
C ALA A 166 13.00 -8.40 -21.75
N SER A 167 12.71 -7.82 -20.58
CA SER A 167 13.56 -7.94 -19.39
C SER A 167 13.21 -9.11 -18.48
N TRP A 168 12.14 -9.85 -18.78
CA TRP A 168 11.81 -11.04 -17.99
C TRP A 168 12.93 -12.08 -18.07
N PRO A 169 13.36 -12.65 -16.92
CA PRO A 169 14.33 -13.74 -16.92
C PRO A 169 13.82 -14.93 -17.74
N SER A 170 14.67 -15.50 -18.58
CA SER A 170 14.43 -16.83 -19.12
C SER A 170 14.54 -17.86 -17.98
N GLU A 171 13.58 -18.76 -17.87
CA GLU A 171 13.65 -19.90 -16.93
C GLU A 171 14.91 -20.76 -17.12
#